data_AF-A0A9D6QVH4-F1
#
_entry.id   AF-A0A9D6QVH4-F1
#
_cell.length_a   1.000
_cell.length_b   1.000
_cell.length_c   1.000
_cell.angle_alpha   90.00
_cell.angle_beta   90.00
_cell.angle_gamma   90.00
#
_symmetry.space_group_name_H-M   'P 1'
#
loop_
_entity.id
_entity.type
_entity.pdbx_description
1 polymer ?
#
loop_
_entity_poly.entity_id
_entity_poly.type
_entity_poly.pdbx_seq_one_letter_code
_entity_poly.pdbx_strand_id
1 'polypeptide(L)'
;MLSFLYRLIEHYHREHGLHPNLLYLSPWHYQKLLECLPTLATQEAVCRFLAMQLVINPEIAHPHVTWQSQDAGEKALRRLKSV
;
A
#
# COMPACT_ATOMS: atom_id res chain seq x y z
N MET A 1 12.21 -3.60 -5.51
CA MET A 1 10.90 -3.04 -5.11
C MET A 1 10.91 -2.53 -3.66
N LEU A 2 11.29 -3.37 -2.69
CA LEU A 2 11.16 -3.00 -1.27
C LEU A 2 11.95 -1.74 -0.86
N SER A 3 13.19 -1.58 -1.34
CA SER A 3 13.99 -0.37 -1.13
C SER A 3 13.34 0.91 -1.67
N PHE A 4 12.63 0.81 -2.80
CA PHE A 4 11.87 1.94 -3.36
C PHE A 4 10.70 2.32 -2.45
N LEU A 5 9.97 1.34 -1.91
CA LEU A 5 8.87 1.60 -0.97
C LEU A 5 9.35 2.28 0.31
N TYR A 6 10.49 1.87 0.88
CA TYR A 6 11.03 2.55 2.06
C TYR A 6 11.38 4.01 1.78
N ARG A 7 11.98 4.30 0.62
CA ARG A 7 12.26 5.69 0.21
C ARG A 7 10.99 6.50 0.01
N LEU A 8 9.95 5.88 -0.55
CA LEU A 8 8.65 6.51 -0.75
C LEU A 8 7.98 6.86 0.59
N ILE A 9 8.03 5.95 1.56
CA ILE A 9 7.51 6.16 2.93
C ILE A 9 8.29 7.26 3.64
N GLU A 10 9.63 7.22 3.55
CA GLU A 10 10.49 8.22 4.18
C GLU A 10 10.26 9.61 3.58
N HIS A 11 10.15 9.70 2.26
CA HIS A 11 9.84 10.95 1.58
C HIS A 11 8.49 11.52 2.03
N TYR A 12 7.44 10.68 2.04
CA TYR A 12 6.11 11.08 2.53
C TYR A 12 6.16 11.58 3.97
N HIS A 13 6.88 10.89 4.85
CA HIS A 13 7.03 11.31 6.25
C HIS A 13 7.74 12.66 6.38
N ARG A 14 8.80 12.89 5.61
CA ARG A 14 9.51 14.18 5.61
C ARG A 14 8.64 15.32 5.10
N GLU A 15 7.79 15.07 4.11
CA GLU A 15 6.92 16.10 3.52
C GLU A 15 5.68 16.40 4.36
N HIS A 16 5.08 15.39 5.00
CA HIS A 16 3.78 15.53 5.65
C HIS A 16 3.82 15.39 7.18
N GLY A 17 4.94 14.96 7.77
CA GLY A 17 5.07 14.71 9.21
C GLY A 17 4.30 13.50 9.72
N LEU A 18 3.74 12.67 8.82
CA LEU A 18 2.89 11.51 9.14
C LEU A 18 3.46 10.25 8.50
N HIS A 19 3.26 9.10 9.15
CA HIS A 19 3.53 7.81 8.52
C HIS A 19 2.33 7.43 7.64
N PRO A 20 2.53 7.09 6.35
CA PRO A 20 1.44 6.62 5.52
C PRO A 20 0.91 5.28 6.03
N ASN A 21 -0.37 5.02 5.81
CA ASN A 21 -1.04 3.77 6.20
C ASN A 21 -1.72 3.08 5.02
N LEU A 22 -1.56 3.60 3.81
CA LEU A 22 -2.16 3.07 2.59
C LEU A 22 -1.16 3.12 1.43
N LEU A 23 -1.04 2.01 0.72
CA LEU A 23 -0.19 1.84 -0.45
C LEU A 23 -1.03 1.48 -1.67
N TYR A 24 -0.92 2.30 -2.72
CA TYR A 24 -1.50 2.03 -4.04
C TYR A 24 -0.44 1.46 -4.97
N LEU A 25 -0.80 0.42 -5.71
CA LEU A 25 0.09 -0.21 -6.68
C LEU A 25 -0.70 -1.00 -7.73
N SER A 26 -0.05 -1.34 -8.84
CA SER A 26 -0.64 -2.23 -9.86
C SER A 26 -0.38 -3.71 -9.55
N PRO A 27 -1.10 -4.65 -10.19
CA PRO A 27 -0.84 -6.08 -10.02
C PRO A 27 0.61 -6.49 -10.30
N TRP A 28 1.24 -5.88 -11.31
CA TRP A 28 2.64 -6.13 -11.64
C TRP A 28 3.58 -5.69 -10.51
N HIS A 29 3.34 -4.49 -9.96
CA HIS A 29 4.09 -3.99 -8.81
C HIS A 29 3.90 -4.88 -7.57
N TYR A 30 2.71 -5.44 -7.38
CA TYR A 30 2.41 -6.34 -6.27
C TYR A 30 3.23 -7.63 -6.38
N GLN A 31 3.28 -8.21 -7.58
CA GLN A 31 4.10 -9.39 -7.84
C GLN A 31 5.58 -9.12 -7.55
N LYS A 32 6.11 -7.96 -7.98
CA LYS A 32 7.48 -7.55 -7.66
C LYS A 32 7.73 -7.32 -6.18
N LEU A 33 6.71 -6.93 -5.43
CA LEU A 33 6.80 -6.85 -3.98
C LEU A 33 6.87 -8.24 -3.34
N LEU A 34 6.04 -9.19 -3.78
CA LEU A 34 6.08 -10.58 -3.31
C LEU A 34 7.41 -11.27 -3.60
N GLU A 35 8.01 -11.04 -4.76
CA GLU A 35 9.36 -11.52 -5.10
C GLU A 35 10.43 -11.03 -4.09
N CYS A 36 10.23 -9.83 -3.51
CA CYS A 36 11.12 -9.30 -2.46
C CYS A 36 10.79 -9.84 -1.06
N LEU A 37 9.66 -10.51 -0.87
CA LEU A 37 9.12 -10.97 0.41
C LEU A 37 8.73 -12.46 0.31
N PRO A 38 9.70 -13.36 0.02
CA PRO A 38 9.39 -14.75 -0.33
C PRO A 38 8.69 -15.56 0.77
N THR A 39 8.76 -15.11 2.03
CA THR A 39 8.09 -15.74 3.17
C THR A 39 6.65 -15.25 3.39
N LEU A 40 6.20 -14.22 2.67
CA LEU A 40 4.87 -13.62 2.82
C LEU A 40 3.99 -14.02 1.63
N ALA A 41 3.22 -15.09 1.80
CA ALA A 41 2.41 -15.67 0.73
C ALA A 41 1.02 -15.01 0.55
N THR A 42 0.58 -14.18 1.50
CA THR A 42 -0.76 -13.58 1.47
C THR A 42 -0.72 -12.06 1.54
N GLN A 43 -1.74 -11.42 0.96
CA GLN A 43 -1.88 -9.96 1.02
C GLN A 43 -2.00 -9.47 2.46
N GLU A 44 -2.68 -10.20 3.33
CA GLU A 44 -2.80 -9.86 4.75
C GLU A 44 -1.43 -9.89 5.45
N ALA A 45 -0.56 -10.84 5.09
CA ALA A 45 0.79 -10.92 5.64
C ALA A 45 1.64 -9.72 5.18
N VAL A 46 1.51 -9.32 3.91
CA VAL A 46 2.16 -8.12 3.37
C VAL A 46 1.64 -6.85 4.04
N CYS A 47 0.32 -6.70 4.19
CA CYS A 47 -0.29 -5.57 4.89
C CYS A 47 0.24 -5.43 6.33
N ARG A 48 0.31 -6.55 7.07
CA ARG A 48 0.85 -6.57 8.44
C ARG A 48 2.34 -6.22 8.47
N PHE A 49 3.13 -6.80 7.55
CA PHE A 49 4.56 -6.52 7.48
C PHE A 49 4.86 -5.04 7.20
N LEU A 50 4.08 -4.44 6.30
CA LEU A 50 4.24 -3.03 5.93
C LEU A 50 3.53 -2.06 6.90
N ALA A 51 2.71 -2.56 7.84
CA ALA A 51 1.79 -1.75 8.65
C ALA A 51 0.91 -0.81 7.81
N MET A 52 0.53 -1.24 6.60
CA MET A 52 -0.26 -0.46 5.64
C MET A 52 -1.34 -1.34 5.01
N GLN A 53 -2.45 -0.71 4.64
CA GLN A 53 -3.41 -1.31 3.73
C GLN A 53 -2.90 -1.24 2.29
N LEU A 54 -3.29 -2.21 1.46
CA LEU A 54 -2.91 -2.28 0.05
C LEU A 54 -4.15 -2.11 -0.83
N VAL A 55 -4.05 -1.23 -1.83
CA VAL A 55 -5.01 -1.10 -2.93
C VAL A 55 -4.32 -1.48 -4.22
N ILE A 56 -4.75 -2.59 -4.81
CA ILE A 56 -4.23 -3.09 -6.08
C ILE A 56 -5.19 -2.64 -7.18
N ASN A 57 -4.71 -1.78 -8.07
CA ASN A 57 -5.51 -1.24 -9.18
C ASN A 57 -4.64 -1.18 -10.47
N PRO A 58 -5.10 -1.77 -11.59
CA PRO A 58 -4.35 -1.78 -12.86
C PRO A 58 -4.05 -0.39 -13.43
N GLU A 59 -4.84 0.64 -13.10
CA GLU A 59 -4.65 2.03 -13.55
C GLU A 59 -3.46 2.73 -12.85
N ILE A 60 -2.84 2.09 -11.85
CA ILE A 60 -1.72 2.67 -11.10
C ILE A 60 -0.41 2.49 -11.87
N ALA A 61 0.01 3.56 -12.56
CA ALA A 61 1.28 3.59 -13.28
C ALA A 61 2.51 3.53 -12.34
N HIS A 62 2.42 4.16 -11.16
CA HIS A 62 3.53 4.23 -10.20
C HIS A 62 3.03 3.99 -8.77
N PRO A 63 3.72 3.16 -7.96
CA PRO A 63 3.34 2.98 -6.57
C PRO A 63 3.45 4.29 -5.81
N HIS A 64 2.44 4.59 -5.00
CA HIS A 64 2.40 5.78 -4.16
C HIS A 64 1.75 5.46 -2.83
N VAL A 65 2.11 6.23 -1.80
CA VAL A 65 1.60 6.08 -0.44
C VAL A 65 0.74 7.27 -0.07
N THR A 66 -0.19 7.06 0.85
CA THR A 66 -1.00 8.11 1.44
C THR A 66 -1.37 7.76 2.88
N TRP A 67 -1.86 8.76 3.60
CA TRP A 67 -2.49 8.60 4.89
C TRP A 67 -4.01 8.74 4.73
N GLN A 68 -4.76 7.76 5.23
CA GLN A 68 -6.20 7.85 5.39
C GLN A 68 -6.57 7.71 6.86
N SER A 69 -7.40 8.62 7.36
CA SER A 69 -8.04 8.42 8.67
C SER A 69 -8.86 7.12 8.64
N GLN A 70 -8.92 6.39 9.77
CA GLN A 70 -9.66 5.12 9.87
C GLN A 70 -11.13 5.26 9.46
N ASP A 71 -11.74 6.44 9.70
CA ASP A 71 -13.12 6.73 9.29
C ASP A 71 -13.31 6.83 7.76
N ALA A 72 -12.25 7.17 7.02
CA ALA A 72 -12.26 7.26 5.57
C ALA A 72 -12.00 5.89 4.91
N GLY A 73 -11.09 5.08 5.48
CA GLY A 73 -10.75 3.76 4.97
C GLY A 73 -11.92 2.77 5.02
N GLU A 74 -12.73 2.80 6.09
CA GLU A 74 -13.94 1.97 6.18
C GLU A 74 -15.00 2.34 5.13
N LYS A 75 -15.14 3.63 4.80
CA LYS A 75 -16.09 4.10 3.78
C LYS A 75 -15.67 3.67 2.37
N ALA A 76 -14.38 3.70 2.06
CA ALA A 76 -13.86 3.27 0.76
C ALA A 76 -14.03 1.75 0.56
N LEU A 77 -13.74 0.94 1.59
CA LEU A 77 -13.93 -0.51 1.56
C LEU A 77 -15.40 -0.92 1.43
N ARG A 78 -16.33 -0.16 2.04
CA ARG A 78 -17.77 -0.40 1.88
C ARG A 78 -18.24 -0.12 0.45
N ARG A 79 -17.70 0.92 -0.22
CA ARG A 79 -18.07 1.28 -1.60
C ARG A 79 -17.60 0.26 -2.64
N LEU A 80 -16.46 -0.38 -2.42
CA LEU A 80 -15.93 -1.42 -3.33
C LEU A 80 -16.65 -2.77 -3.22
N LYS A 81 -17.30 -3.06 -2.08
CA LYS A 81 -18.07 -4.30 -1.86
C LYS A 81 -19.54 -4.21 -2.27
N SER A 82 -19.98 -3.04 -2.75
CA SER A 82 -21.38 -2.76 -3.11
C SER A 82 -21.59 -2.60 -4.62
N VAL A 83 -20.66 -3.08 -5.44
CA VAL A 83 -20.76 -3.14 -6.92
C VAL A 83 -20.65 -4.58 -7.36
#